data_AF-A0A918BLN0-F1
#
_entry.id   AF-A0A918BLN0-F1
#
_cell.length_a   1.000
_cell.length_b   1.000
_cell.length_c   1.000
_cell.angle_alpha   90.00
_cell.angle_beta   90.00
_cell.angle_gamma   90.00
#
_symmetry.space_group_name_H-M   'P 1'
#
loop_
_entity.id
_entity.type
_entity.pdbx_description
1 polymer ?
#
loop_
_entity_poly.entity_id
_entity_poly.type
_entity_poly.pdbx_seq_one_letter_code
_entity_poly.pdbx_strand_id
1 'polypeptide(L)'
;MTDGRPPMRPTRDPRVTLDDLVEVLLNKGAVLHLDLIVAVADIPLIGVSIRAAIAGMETMLEYGMMRDWDEATRAWAERSAVRRAIDLRDGEGVVCRMSGGHLLTEGIYTGWRPGTVYLTDQRLVVLRDEPREILWQTELGAVRAVRLEPERTVGGEERLRLRLALTDGREERLSAREPGKLRDLLTDACAGRLDGAFLFAPTPEEETLAEGHLWYHEPRRGGPLWRGGQGRLTADTLTWKSPVDARPALVLSRADITGLRRLDERGPAGTGGVLALETTARGEVRLAADDPEAWAAWLTPGRPVAVTG
;
A
#
# COMPACT_ATOMS: atom_id res chain seq x y z
N MET A 1 3.91 15.69 -74.13
CA MET A 1 2.61 15.13 -73.73
C MET A 1 2.54 15.20 -72.21
N THR A 2 1.51 15.84 -71.65
CA THR A 2 1.38 16.06 -70.20
C THR A 2 0.48 15.02 -69.57
N ASP A 3 0.98 14.29 -68.58
CA ASP A 3 0.14 13.43 -67.74
C ASP A 3 -0.57 14.28 -66.67
N GLY A 4 -1.91 14.25 -66.70
CA GLY A 4 -2.77 15.19 -65.99
C GLY A 4 -3.52 14.54 -64.83
N ARG A 5 -2.83 14.22 -63.74
CA ARG A 5 -3.50 13.71 -62.52
C ARG A 5 -4.33 14.84 -61.88
N PRO A 6 -5.67 14.71 -61.76
CA PRO A 6 -6.50 15.78 -61.20
C PRO A 6 -6.21 16.01 -59.71
N PRO A 7 -6.34 17.24 -59.20
CA PRO A 7 -6.18 17.53 -57.79
C PRO A 7 -7.23 16.79 -56.95
N MET A 8 -6.82 16.23 -55.81
CA MET A 8 -7.75 15.58 -54.87
C MET A 8 -8.80 16.59 -54.40
N ARG A 9 -10.07 16.26 -54.64
CA ARG A 9 -11.20 17.05 -54.13
C ARG A 9 -11.61 16.53 -52.74
N PRO A 10 -11.95 17.40 -51.77
CA PRO A 10 -12.47 16.94 -50.48
C PRO A 10 -13.79 16.19 -50.65
N THR A 11 -13.77 14.88 -50.39
CA THR A 11 -14.97 14.04 -50.42
C THR A 11 -15.65 14.10 -49.06
N ARG A 12 -16.80 14.78 -48.96
CA ARG A 12 -17.64 14.76 -47.75
C ARG A 12 -18.62 13.58 -47.85
N ASP A 13 -18.24 12.43 -47.31
CA ASP A 13 -19.21 11.37 -46.98
C ASP A 13 -19.89 11.71 -45.64
N PRO A 14 -21.22 11.89 -45.57
CA PRO A 14 -21.91 12.22 -44.32
C PRO A 14 -21.88 11.14 -43.24
N ARG A 15 -21.31 9.95 -43.53
CA ARG A 15 -21.24 8.82 -42.59
C ARG A 15 -20.03 8.82 -41.67
N VAL A 16 -19.00 9.63 -41.94
CA VAL A 16 -17.83 9.74 -41.05
C VAL A 16 -18.16 10.70 -39.91
N THR A 17 -18.28 10.19 -38.70
CA THR A 17 -18.59 10.97 -37.50
C THR A 17 -17.34 11.64 -36.92
N LEU A 18 -17.51 12.48 -35.89
CA LEU A 18 -16.37 13.06 -35.18
C LEU A 18 -15.64 11.99 -34.36
N ASP A 19 -16.38 11.04 -33.81
CA ASP A 19 -15.91 9.84 -33.13
C ASP A 19 -15.10 8.92 -34.06
N ASP A 20 -15.54 8.63 -35.29
CA ASP A 20 -14.74 7.91 -36.30
C ASP A 20 -13.37 8.58 -36.53
N LEU A 21 -13.37 9.91 -36.68
CA LEU A 21 -12.16 10.68 -36.92
C LEU A 21 -11.22 10.66 -35.70
N VAL A 22 -11.77 10.78 -34.50
CA VAL A 22 -11.01 10.69 -33.24
C VAL A 22 -10.46 9.28 -33.03
N GLU A 23 -11.22 8.22 -33.32
CA GLU A 23 -10.74 6.84 -33.22
C GLU A 23 -9.59 6.57 -34.20
N VAL A 24 -9.74 6.98 -35.46
CA VAL A 24 -8.67 6.82 -36.46
C VAL A 24 -7.41 7.61 -36.09
N LEU A 25 -7.57 8.84 -35.58
CA LEU A 25 -6.45 9.64 -35.07
C LEU A 25 -5.79 8.96 -33.86
N LEU A 26 -6.55 8.50 -32.87
CA LEU A 26 -5.99 7.87 -31.68
C LEU A 26 -5.27 6.56 -31.99
N ASN A 27 -5.87 5.68 -32.80
CA ASN A 27 -5.37 4.32 -33.04
C ASN A 27 -4.30 4.22 -34.13
N LYS A 28 -4.33 5.09 -35.15
CA LYS A 28 -3.43 5.01 -36.33
C LYS A 28 -2.61 6.28 -36.57
N GLY A 29 -3.05 7.40 -36.01
CA GLY A 29 -2.40 8.68 -36.17
C GLY A 29 -2.58 9.35 -37.54
N ALA A 30 -2.17 10.61 -37.59
CA ALA A 30 -2.02 11.39 -38.82
C ALA A 30 -0.77 12.26 -38.76
N VAL A 31 -0.14 12.47 -39.92
CA VAL A 31 0.91 13.49 -40.10
C VAL A 31 0.28 14.67 -40.83
N LEU A 32 0.27 15.82 -40.16
CA LEU A 32 -0.32 17.07 -40.66
C LEU A 32 0.80 18.00 -41.13
N HIS A 33 0.58 18.55 -42.33
CA HIS A 33 1.35 19.65 -42.90
C HIS A 33 0.35 20.80 -43.10
N LEU A 34 0.50 21.87 -42.30
CA LEU A 34 -0.46 22.97 -42.23
C LEU A 34 0.27 24.31 -42.32
N ASP A 35 -0.06 25.08 -43.34
CA ASP A 35 0.44 26.45 -43.51
C ASP A 35 -0.66 27.44 -43.11
N LEU A 36 -0.39 28.25 -42.08
CA LEU A 36 -1.27 29.30 -41.57
C LEU A 36 -0.67 30.66 -41.93
N ILE A 37 -1.49 31.54 -42.52
CA ILE A 37 -1.14 32.94 -42.77
C ILE A 37 -2.06 33.82 -41.92
N VAL A 38 -1.47 34.66 -41.08
CA VAL A 38 -2.18 35.67 -40.29
C VAL A 38 -2.00 37.03 -40.98
N ALA A 39 -3.13 37.65 -41.32
CA ALA A 39 -3.20 38.94 -41.99
C ALA A 39 -3.95 39.97 -41.13
N VAL A 40 -3.65 41.25 -41.33
CA VAL A 40 -4.37 42.39 -40.72
C VAL A 40 -4.67 43.39 -41.83
N ALA A 41 -5.93 43.81 -41.95
CA ALA A 41 -6.41 44.66 -43.06
C ALA A 41 -5.97 44.14 -44.44
N ASP A 42 -6.16 42.84 -44.68
CA ASP A 42 -5.79 42.07 -45.88
C ASP A 42 -4.30 42.04 -46.24
N ILE A 43 -3.42 42.62 -45.40
CA ILE A 43 -1.95 42.52 -45.53
C ILE A 43 -1.48 41.28 -44.73
N PRO A 44 -0.85 40.28 -45.36
CA PRO A 44 -0.28 39.14 -44.64
C PRO A 44 0.97 39.56 -43.85
N LEU A 45 0.99 39.28 -42.55
CA LEU A 45 2.07 39.69 -41.64
C LEU A 45 2.89 38.52 -41.09
N ILE A 46 2.26 37.37 -40.85
CA ILE A 46 2.92 36.19 -40.26
C ILE A 46 2.54 34.95 -41.06
N GLY A 47 3.54 34.20 -41.53
CA GLY A 47 3.38 32.85 -42.03
C GLY A 47 3.90 31.84 -41.02
N VAL A 48 3.14 30.77 -40.76
CA VAL A 48 3.50 29.67 -39.85
C VAL A 48 3.32 28.35 -40.59
N SER A 49 4.42 27.62 -40.81
CA SER A 49 4.39 26.26 -41.38
C SER A 49 4.51 25.24 -40.24
N ILE A 50 3.46 24.46 -40.00
CA ILE A 50 3.38 23.44 -38.97
C ILE A 50 3.54 22.06 -39.61
N ARG A 51 4.46 21.26 -39.08
CA ARG A 51 4.60 19.84 -39.42
C ARG A 51 4.51 19.03 -38.12
N ALA A 52 3.39 18.33 -37.94
CA ALA A 52 3.06 17.65 -36.69
C ALA A 52 2.61 16.20 -36.95
N ALA A 53 3.03 15.27 -36.10
CA ALA A 53 2.40 13.97 -35.98
C ALA A 53 1.45 13.99 -34.78
N ILE A 54 0.24 13.46 -34.94
CA ILE A 54 -0.78 13.38 -33.89
C ILE A 54 -1.29 11.94 -33.87
N ALA A 55 -1.18 11.25 -32.73
CA ALA A 55 -1.82 9.96 -32.47
C ALA A 55 -2.05 9.75 -30.96
N GLY A 56 -2.61 8.61 -30.57
CA GLY A 56 -2.54 8.14 -29.19
C GLY A 56 -1.10 7.88 -28.74
N MET A 57 -0.85 7.99 -27.43
CA MET A 57 0.49 7.82 -26.86
C MET A 57 1.09 6.44 -27.13
N GLU A 58 0.26 5.38 -27.11
CA GLU A 58 0.67 4.00 -27.41
C GLU A 58 1.17 3.89 -28.86
N THR A 59 0.38 4.36 -29.83
CA THR A 59 0.73 4.43 -31.25
C THR A 59 1.98 5.28 -31.53
N MET A 60 2.16 6.41 -30.84
CA MET A 60 3.39 7.21 -30.93
C MET A 60 4.62 6.41 -30.51
N LEU A 61 4.55 5.69 -29.38
CA LEU A 61 5.65 4.90 -28.83
C LEU A 61 5.97 3.65 -29.67
N GLU A 62 4.93 3.01 -30.23
CA GLU A 62 5.04 1.91 -31.19
C GLU A 62 5.83 2.37 -32.43
N TYR A 63 5.43 3.49 -33.04
CA TYR A 63 6.12 4.12 -34.17
C TYR A 63 7.47 4.76 -33.81
N GLY A 64 7.93 4.63 -32.56
CA GLY A 64 9.25 5.07 -32.12
C GLY A 64 9.40 6.56 -31.82
N MET A 65 8.30 7.30 -31.86
CA MET A 65 8.25 8.71 -31.48
C MET A 65 8.11 8.84 -29.96
N MET A 66 8.51 10.00 -29.43
CA MET A 66 8.30 10.42 -28.04
C MET A 66 8.85 9.52 -26.91
N ARG A 67 9.64 8.47 -27.18
CA ARG A 67 10.14 7.53 -26.15
C ARG A 67 10.83 8.22 -24.96
N ASP A 68 11.81 9.08 -25.23
CA ASP A 68 12.52 9.86 -24.19
C ASP A 68 11.59 10.89 -23.51
N TRP A 69 10.59 11.37 -24.25
CA TRP A 69 9.60 12.34 -23.77
C TRP A 69 8.56 11.70 -22.86
N ASP A 70 8.20 10.44 -23.08
CA ASP A 70 7.29 9.66 -22.24
C ASP A 70 7.92 9.38 -20.87
N GLU A 71 9.17 8.90 -20.82
CA GLU A 71 9.88 8.72 -19.53
C GLU A 71 10.01 10.06 -18.77
N ALA A 72 10.42 11.13 -19.47
CA ALA A 72 10.49 12.47 -18.89
C ALA A 72 9.13 13.01 -18.41
N THR A 73 8.05 12.73 -19.16
CA THR A 73 6.68 13.18 -18.86
C THR A 73 6.06 12.39 -17.72
N ARG A 74 6.25 11.06 -17.67
CA ARG A 74 5.84 10.24 -16.51
C ARG A 74 6.54 10.72 -15.26
N ALA A 75 7.87 10.90 -15.31
CA ALA A 75 8.62 11.41 -14.17
C ALA A 75 8.20 12.85 -13.78
N TRP A 76 7.81 13.71 -14.74
CA TRP A 76 7.28 15.05 -14.45
C TRP A 76 5.86 15.01 -13.88
N ALA A 77 5.00 14.12 -14.38
CA ALA A 77 3.64 13.90 -13.87
C ALA A 77 3.67 13.31 -12.47
N GLU A 78 4.56 12.36 -12.19
CA GLU A 78 4.80 11.83 -10.84
C GLU A 78 5.34 12.91 -9.89
N ARG A 79 6.39 13.65 -10.29
CA ARG A 79 6.89 14.79 -9.48
C ARG A 79 5.78 15.82 -9.20
N SER A 80 4.92 16.10 -10.18
CA SER A 80 3.80 17.03 -10.04
C SER A 80 2.67 16.49 -9.17
N ALA A 81 2.36 15.19 -9.27
CA ALA A 81 1.40 14.52 -8.41
C ALA A 81 1.90 14.48 -6.95
N VAL A 82 3.18 14.14 -6.75
CA VAL A 82 3.82 14.13 -5.44
C VAL A 82 3.86 15.53 -4.81
N ARG A 83 4.19 16.59 -5.56
CA ARG A 83 4.09 17.98 -5.06
C ARG A 83 2.71 18.32 -4.52
N ARG A 84 1.64 17.81 -5.15
CA ARG A 84 0.23 17.98 -4.74
C ARG A 84 -0.27 16.95 -3.72
N ALA A 85 0.50 15.90 -3.43
CA ALA A 85 0.08 14.82 -2.53
C ALA A 85 0.37 15.16 -1.06
N ILE A 86 1.55 15.72 -0.79
CA ILE A 86 2.03 16.11 0.55
C ILE A 86 2.13 17.64 0.75
N ASP A 87 1.63 18.41 -0.22
CA ASP A 87 1.67 19.88 -0.28
C ASP A 87 3.07 20.41 0.05
N LEU A 88 4.01 20.22 -0.88
CA LEU A 88 5.41 20.63 -0.70
C LEU A 88 5.51 22.15 -0.53
N ARG A 89 6.24 22.56 0.51
CA ARG A 89 6.60 23.94 0.83
C ARG A 89 7.56 24.51 -0.22
N ASP A 90 7.76 25.83 -0.18
CA ASP A 90 8.80 26.46 -1.00
C ASP A 90 10.19 25.95 -0.59
N GLY A 91 10.98 25.60 -1.60
CA GLY A 91 12.30 24.97 -1.42
C GLY A 91 12.29 23.50 -0.99
N GLU A 92 11.13 22.88 -0.69
CA GLU A 92 11.07 21.49 -0.21
C GLU A 92 11.22 20.47 -1.36
N GLY A 93 12.23 19.60 -1.25
CA GLY A 93 12.56 18.54 -2.19
C GLY A 93 12.27 17.14 -1.65
N VAL A 94 11.69 16.26 -2.47
CA VAL A 94 11.49 14.84 -2.09
C VAL A 94 12.78 14.05 -2.32
N VAL A 95 13.31 13.49 -1.24
CA VAL A 95 14.50 12.62 -1.23
C VAL A 95 14.12 11.19 -1.60
N CYS A 96 13.02 10.64 -1.03
CA CYS A 96 12.49 9.35 -1.46
C CYS A 96 10.98 9.19 -1.19
N ARG A 97 10.38 8.23 -1.91
CA ARG A 97 8.97 7.83 -1.80
C ARG A 97 8.89 6.30 -1.82
N MET A 98 8.14 5.70 -0.90
CA MET A 98 7.88 4.26 -0.91
C MET A 98 6.58 3.88 -0.20
N SER A 99 5.98 2.75 -0.56
CA SER A 99 4.83 2.19 0.18
C SER A 99 5.22 1.81 1.61
N GLY A 100 4.34 2.03 2.57
CA GLY A 100 4.59 1.79 3.99
C GLY A 100 3.37 2.10 4.85
N GLY A 101 3.56 2.85 5.94
CA GLY A 101 2.49 3.25 6.84
C GLY A 101 3.00 3.79 8.18
N HIS A 102 2.08 4.02 9.11
CA HIS A 102 2.34 4.47 10.47
C HIS A 102 1.54 3.61 11.46
N LEU A 103 2.08 3.35 12.65
CA LEU A 103 1.36 2.67 13.71
C LEU A 103 0.61 3.71 14.56
N LEU A 104 -0.71 3.79 14.38
CA LEU A 104 -1.53 4.56 15.32
C LEU A 104 -1.50 3.86 16.68
N THR A 105 -1.14 4.62 17.72
CA THR A 105 -1.13 4.21 19.13
C THR A 105 -2.03 5.10 20.00
N GLU A 106 -2.61 6.16 19.42
CA GLU A 106 -3.47 7.11 20.13
C GLU A 106 -4.95 6.67 20.10
N GLY A 107 -5.60 6.67 21.26
CA GLY A 107 -7.02 6.35 21.42
C GLY A 107 -7.30 4.89 21.77
N ILE A 108 -8.51 4.42 21.44
CA ILE A 108 -9.01 3.07 21.80
C ILE A 108 -8.62 1.97 20.81
N TYR A 109 -7.75 2.27 19.84
CA TYR A 109 -7.38 1.35 18.76
C TYR A 109 -5.92 1.52 18.35
N THR A 110 -5.10 0.53 18.67
CA THR A 110 -3.72 0.42 18.17
C THR A 110 -3.72 -0.31 16.84
N GLY A 111 -3.14 0.26 15.78
CA GLY A 111 -3.17 -0.39 14.47
C GLY A 111 -2.32 0.25 13.37
N TRP A 112 -1.77 -0.61 12.51
CA TRP A 112 -0.98 -0.20 11.35
C TRP A 112 -1.87 0.45 10.26
N ARG A 113 -1.76 1.77 10.09
CA ARG A 113 -2.43 2.54 9.04
C ARG A 113 -1.56 2.54 7.78
N PRO A 114 -1.97 1.88 6.68
CA PRO A 114 -1.16 1.79 5.45
C PRO A 114 -1.20 3.09 4.65
N GLY A 115 -0.08 3.43 4.01
CA GLY A 115 0.03 4.62 3.17
C GLY A 115 1.34 4.66 2.37
N THR A 116 1.64 5.82 1.80
CA THR A 116 2.92 6.13 1.16
C THR A 116 3.78 6.95 2.14
N VAL A 117 5.01 6.49 2.37
CA VAL A 117 6.03 7.22 3.13
C VAL A 117 6.81 8.12 2.17
N TYR A 118 6.92 9.39 2.53
CA TYR A 118 7.69 10.42 1.82
C TYR A 118 8.76 10.97 2.76
N LEU A 119 10.02 10.86 2.36
CA LEU A 119 11.11 11.61 2.96
C LEU A 119 11.41 12.82 2.09
N THR A 120 11.42 14.00 2.69
CA THR A 120 11.87 15.24 2.06
C THR A 120 13.18 15.70 2.72
N ASP A 121 13.73 16.80 2.24
CA ASP A 121 14.85 17.51 2.88
C ASP A 121 14.44 18.26 4.17
N GLN A 122 13.15 18.41 4.46
CA GLN A 122 12.63 19.12 5.64
C GLN A 122 11.93 18.22 6.67
N ARG A 123 11.10 17.28 6.20
CA ARG A 123 10.20 16.42 7.02
C ARG A 123 10.05 14.99 6.49
N LEU A 124 9.63 14.10 7.38
CA LEU A 124 9.15 12.75 7.07
C LEU A 124 7.62 12.75 7.19
N VAL A 125 6.92 12.26 6.16
CA VAL A 125 5.45 12.26 6.06
C VAL A 125 4.95 10.86 5.70
N VAL A 126 3.86 10.43 6.34
CA VAL A 126 3.09 9.25 5.92
C VAL A 126 1.69 9.70 5.48
N LEU A 127 1.38 9.50 4.21
CA LEU A 127 0.14 9.92 3.58
C LEU A 127 -0.70 8.69 3.16
N ARG A 128 -1.99 8.69 3.47
CA ARG A 128 -2.97 7.87 2.76
C ARG A 128 -3.50 8.68 1.59
N ASP A 129 -3.43 8.10 0.39
CA ASP A 129 -3.87 8.79 -0.83
C ASP A 129 -5.42 8.85 -0.93
N GLU A 130 -6.14 7.81 -0.47
CA GLU A 130 -7.61 7.72 -0.53
C GLU A 130 -8.22 7.09 0.75
N PRO A 131 -9.15 7.77 1.46
CA PRO A 131 -9.35 9.23 1.42
C PRO A 131 -8.08 9.95 1.84
N ARG A 132 -7.77 11.07 1.16
CA ARG A 132 -6.52 11.83 1.34
C ARG A 132 -6.37 12.29 2.79
N GLU A 133 -5.35 11.77 3.47
CA GLU A 133 -5.09 12.04 4.89
C GLU A 133 -3.60 11.92 5.20
N ILE A 134 -3.02 12.94 5.84
CA ILE A 134 -1.70 12.80 6.47
C ILE A 134 -1.92 11.95 7.73
N LEU A 135 -1.50 10.68 7.67
CA LEU A 135 -1.62 9.73 8.77
C LEU A 135 -0.70 10.13 9.93
N TRP A 136 0.47 10.67 9.60
CA TRP A 136 1.49 11.16 10.52
C TRP A 136 2.54 12.01 9.78
N GLN A 137 3.16 12.98 10.44
CA GLN A 137 4.36 13.67 9.94
C GLN A 137 5.25 14.19 11.09
N THR A 138 6.55 14.39 10.81
CA THR A 138 7.46 15.12 11.71
C THR A 138 8.54 15.87 10.91
N GLU A 139 9.01 17.00 11.44
CA GLU A 139 10.18 17.71 10.89
C GLU A 139 11.46 16.92 11.19
N LEU A 140 12.42 16.90 10.26
CA LEU A 140 13.70 16.22 10.47
C LEU A 140 14.51 16.84 11.62
N GLY A 141 14.31 18.13 11.90
CA GLY A 141 14.86 18.80 13.08
C GLY A 141 14.33 18.27 14.43
N ALA A 142 13.18 17.58 14.43
CA ALA A 142 12.57 16.98 15.62
C ALA A 142 12.90 15.48 15.79
N VAL A 143 13.61 14.85 14.85
CA VAL A 143 14.03 13.44 14.98
C VAL A 143 15.30 13.38 15.83
N ARG A 144 15.17 12.86 17.06
CA ARG A 144 16.29 12.68 18.01
C ARG A 144 17.02 11.37 17.78
N ALA A 145 16.33 10.27 17.48
CA ALA A 145 16.95 8.97 17.23
C ALA A 145 16.14 8.15 16.23
N VAL A 146 16.82 7.21 15.56
CA VAL A 146 16.22 6.25 14.63
C VAL A 146 16.87 4.88 14.81
N ARG A 147 16.06 3.81 14.87
CA ARG A 147 16.56 2.42 14.80
C ARG A 147 15.65 1.53 13.96
N LEU A 148 16.18 0.35 13.60
CA LEU A 148 15.39 -0.73 13.03
C LEU A 148 15.14 -1.81 14.08
N GLU A 149 13.92 -2.32 14.13
CA GLU A 149 13.50 -3.42 15.02
C GLU A 149 12.86 -4.55 14.19
N PRO A 150 13.12 -5.83 14.48
CA PRO A 150 12.30 -6.91 13.97
C PRO A 150 10.94 -6.88 14.68
N GLU A 151 9.85 -6.86 13.90
CA GLU A 151 8.49 -7.07 14.42
C GLU A 151 7.92 -8.33 13.78
N ARG A 152 7.58 -9.33 14.60
CA ARG A 152 6.90 -10.55 14.12
C ARG A 152 5.41 -10.27 13.94
N THR A 153 5.03 -10.03 12.69
CA THR A 153 3.67 -9.63 12.31
C THR A 153 2.62 -10.69 12.67
N VAL A 154 1.35 -10.27 12.67
CA VAL A 154 0.15 -11.13 12.73
C VAL A 154 0.21 -12.32 11.74
N GLY A 155 0.94 -12.16 10.62
CA GLY A 155 1.18 -13.17 9.61
C GLY A 155 2.34 -14.14 9.87
N GLY A 156 2.93 -14.13 11.08
CA GLY A 156 4.07 -14.96 11.48
C GLY A 156 5.42 -14.54 10.90
N GLU A 157 5.40 -13.75 9.82
CA GLU A 157 6.57 -13.13 9.18
C GLU A 157 7.18 -12.06 10.08
N GLU A 158 8.49 -12.12 10.29
CA GLU A 158 9.27 -10.99 10.79
C GLU A 158 9.43 -9.93 9.71
N ARG A 159 9.25 -8.66 10.08
CA ARG A 159 9.49 -7.51 9.20
C ARG A 159 10.19 -6.42 9.97
N LEU A 160 11.21 -5.82 9.35
CA LEU A 160 11.91 -4.69 9.94
C LEU A 160 10.99 -3.46 9.98
N ARG A 161 10.85 -2.89 11.19
CA ARG A 161 10.17 -1.64 11.47
C ARG A 161 11.19 -0.56 11.76
N LEU A 162 10.93 0.64 11.28
CA LEU A 162 11.63 1.85 11.64
C LEU A 162 10.96 2.44 12.89
N ARG A 163 11.74 2.62 13.95
CA ARG A 163 11.31 3.31 15.16
C ARG A 163 12.05 4.63 15.27
N LEU A 164 11.30 5.70 15.56
CA LEU A 164 11.79 7.06 15.67
C LEU A 164 11.52 7.57 17.09
N ALA A 165 12.48 8.28 17.67
CA ALA A 165 12.28 9.06 18.88
C ALA A 165 12.31 10.54 18.53
N LEU A 166 11.34 11.29 19.04
CA LEU A 166 11.20 12.72 18.78
C LEU A 166 11.75 13.56 19.93
N THR A 167 12.08 14.82 19.65
CA THR A 167 12.57 15.79 20.66
C THR A 167 11.54 16.16 21.71
N ASP A 168 10.25 15.90 21.46
CA ASP A 168 9.15 16.05 22.43
C ASP A 168 8.97 14.83 23.36
N GLY A 169 9.78 13.77 23.17
CA GLY A 169 9.73 12.54 23.95
C GLY A 169 8.78 11.46 23.42
N ARG A 170 8.05 11.70 22.33
CA ARG A 170 7.24 10.65 21.68
C ARG A 170 8.11 9.65 20.92
N GLU A 171 7.63 8.41 20.85
CA GLU A 171 8.22 7.35 20.02
C GLU A 171 7.21 6.83 19.00
N GLU A 172 7.66 6.70 17.75
CA GLU A 172 6.82 6.55 16.56
C GLU A 172 7.30 5.39 15.69
N ARG A 173 6.39 4.70 14.96
CA ARG A 173 6.71 3.46 14.22
C ARG A 173 6.17 3.42 12.77
N LEU A 174 7.03 2.97 11.84
CA LEU A 174 6.79 2.65 10.42
C LEU A 174 7.38 1.23 10.16
N SER A 175 7.06 0.35 9.20
CA SER A 175 6.25 0.34 7.98
C SER A 175 6.80 1.13 6.79
N ALA A 176 7.74 0.51 6.08
CA ALA A 176 8.33 0.97 4.82
C ALA A 176 8.68 -0.24 3.93
N ARG A 177 8.71 -0.07 2.60
CA ARG A 177 9.09 -1.12 1.64
C ARG A 177 10.57 -1.49 1.73
N GLU A 178 11.42 -0.50 1.97
CA GLU A 178 12.87 -0.64 2.08
C GLU A 178 13.36 -0.03 3.42
N PRO A 179 13.10 -0.67 4.58
CA PRO A 179 13.36 -0.04 5.89
C PRO A 179 14.81 0.37 6.12
N GLY A 180 15.78 -0.42 5.62
CA GLY A 180 17.21 -0.08 5.64
C GLY A 180 17.50 1.25 4.94
N LYS A 181 17.16 1.34 3.66
CA LYS A 181 17.29 2.55 2.83
C LYS A 181 16.58 3.77 3.44
N LEU A 182 15.42 3.60 4.07
CA LEU A 182 14.74 4.69 4.76
C LEU A 182 15.49 5.14 6.03
N ARG A 183 15.97 4.21 6.85
CA ARG A 183 16.88 4.50 7.99
C ARG A 183 18.11 5.25 7.51
N ASP A 184 18.75 4.79 6.44
CA ASP A 184 20.02 5.32 5.96
C ASP A 184 19.85 6.76 5.46
N LEU A 185 18.86 7.00 4.60
CA LEU A 185 18.54 8.36 4.12
C LEU A 185 18.11 9.31 5.26
N LEU A 186 17.41 8.81 6.29
CA LEU A 186 17.10 9.60 7.50
C LEU A 186 18.34 9.85 8.37
N THR A 187 19.32 8.94 8.36
CA THR A 187 20.54 9.07 9.14
C THR A 187 21.48 10.10 8.50
N ASP A 188 21.59 10.10 7.18
CA ASP A 188 22.27 11.13 6.41
C ASP A 188 21.57 12.50 6.55
N ALA A 189 20.24 12.54 6.36
CA ALA A 189 19.46 13.77 6.47
C ALA A 189 19.32 14.32 7.92
N CYS A 190 19.70 13.52 8.93
CA CYS A 190 19.81 13.93 10.33
C CYS A 190 21.25 13.84 10.89
N ALA A 191 22.26 13.83 10.01
CA ALA A 191 23.66 13.75 10.41
C ALA A 191 24.03 14.83 11.44
N GLY A 192 24.73 14.43 12.50
CA GLY A 192 25.11 15.31 13.62
C GLY A 192 23.99 15.72 14.58
N ARG A 193 22.72 15.39 14.29
CA ARG A 193 21.57 15.60 15.20
C ARG A 193 21.13 14.36 15.96
N LEU A 194 21.42 13.17 15.44
CA LEU A 194 20.96 11.91 16.03
C LEU A 194 21.75 11.52 17.29
N ASP A 195 21.02 11.27 18.37
CA ASP A 195 21.51 10.71 19.62
C ASP A 195 21.69 9.19 19.49
N GLY A 196 22.87 8.78 19.04
CA GLY A 196 23.23 7.36 18.87
C GLY A 196 23.29 6.55 20.16
N ALA A 197 23.18 7.19 21.34
CA ALA A 197 23.09 6.54 22.64
C ALA A 197 21.64 6.48 23.17
N PHE A 198 20.64 6.94 22.40
CA PHE A 198 19.26 7.01 22.84
C PHE A 198 18.66 5.63 23.14
N LEU A 199 18.24 5.45 24.39
CA LEU A 199 17.52 4.26 24.85
C LEU A 199 16.02 4.47 24.62
N PHE A 200 15.51 3.94 23.51
CA PHE A 200 14.08 3.73 23.31
C PHE A 200 13.52 2.80 24.38
N ALA A 201 12.27 3.01 24.78
CA ALA A 201 11.55 2.11 25.68
C ALA A 201 11.55 0.65 25.15
N PRO A 202 11.52 -0.38 26.01
CA PRO A 202 11.29 -1.75 25.54
C PRO A 202 9.94 -1.82 24.81
N THR A 203 9.90 -2.48 23.66
CA THR A 203 8.63 -2.87 23.04
C THR A 203 8.02 -3.95 23.92
N PRO A 204 6.72 -3.89 24.30
CA PRO A 204 6.05 -5.03 24.90
C PRO A 204 6.11 -6.20 23.92
N GLU A 205 6.79 -7.28 24.28
CA GLU A 205 6.74 -8.51 23.51
C GLU A 205 5.36 -9.15 23.74
N GLU A 206 4.62 -9.39 22.66
CA GLU A 206 3.36 -10.14 22.73
C GLU A 206 3.66 -11.60 23.08
N GLU A 207 3.64 -11.89 24.39
CA GLU A 207 3.85 -13.23 24.94
C GLU A 207 2.94 -14.23 24.23
N THR A 208 3.54 -15.29 23.71
CA THR A 208 2.86 -16.26 22.85
C THR A 208 2.42 -17.45 23.70
N LEU A 209 1.17 -17.36 24.16
CA LEU A 209 0.53 -18.33 25.06
C LEU A 209 0.38 -19.72 24.42
N ALA A 210 0.21 -19.76 23.10
CA ALA A 210 0.25 -20.98 22.29
C ALA A 210 0.64 -20.67 20.84
N GLU A 211 1.44 -21.55 20.22
CA GLU A 211 1.69 -21.56 18.78
C GLU A 211 1.80 -23.02 18.31
N GLY A 212 1.22 -23.34 17.15
CA GLY A 212 1.23 -24.70 16.62
C GLY A 212 0.25 -24.94 15.48
N HIS A 213 0.21 -26.17 14.98
CA HIS A 213 -0.67 -26.51 13.88
C HIS A 213 -2.14 -26.45 14.32
N LEU A 214 -2.96 -25.83 13.47
CA LEU A 214 -4.41 -25.76 13.62
C LEU A 214 -5.06 -25.90 12.25
N TRP A 215 -6.26 -26.48 12.23
CA TRP A 215 -7.14 -26.40 11.08
C TRP A 215 -8.23 -25.36 11.32
N TYR A 216 -8.51 -24.54 10.31
CA TYR A 216 -9.62 -23.59 10.29
C TYR A 216 -10.71 -24.07 9.34
N HIS A 217 -11.96 -24.07 9.81
CA HIS A 217 -13.14 -24.36 8.99
C HIS A 217 -13.58 -23.10 8.25
N GLU A 218 -12.91 -22.81 7.13
CA GLU A 218 -13.10 -21.56 6.41
C GLU A 218 -14.44 -21.55 5.63
N PRO A 219 -15.36 -20.60 5.91
CA PRO A 219 -16.62 -20.51 5.18
C PRO A 219 -16.37 -19.99 3.75
N ARG A 220 -16.71 -20.81 2.74
CA ARG A 220 -16.54 -20.48 1.32
C ARG A 220 -17.87 -20.63 0.56
N ARG A 221 -17.98 -19.94 -0.59
CA ARG A 221 -19.18 -19.98 -1.46
C ARG A 221 -19.54 -21.38 -1.98
N GLY A 222 -18.58 -22.31 -2.03
CA GLY A 222 -18.80 -23.71 -2.43
C GLY A 222 -19.07 -24.67 -1.26
N GLY A 223 -19.44 -24.14 -0.08
CA GLY A 223 -19.45 -24.88 1.19
C GLY A 223 -18.17 -24.61 2.00
N PRO A 224 -18.20 -24.81 3.34
CA PRO A 224 -17.05 -24.58 4.19
C PRO A 224 -15.98 -25.66 3.97
N LEU A 225 -14.71 -25.31 4.21
CA LEU A 225 -13.57 -26.21 4.00
C LEU A 225 -12.58 -26.14 5.16
N TRP A 226 -12.24 -27.30 5.71
CA TRP A 226 -11.11 -27.44 6.62
C TRP A 226 -9.78 -27.20 5.89
N ARG A 227 -9.00 -26.23 6.36
CA ARG A 227 -7.65 -25.93 5.86
C ARG A 227 -6.64 -26.05 6.99
N GLY A 228 -5.50 -26.67 6.74
CA GLY A 228 -4.36 -26.70 7.68
C GLY A 228 -3.53 -25.42 7.62
N GLY A 229 -3.00 -24.99 8.76
CA GLY A 229 -2.20 -23.77 8.90
C GLY A 229 -1.53 -23.66 10.27
N GLN A 230 -0.82 -22.57 10.51
CA GLN A 230 -0.28 -22.26 11.83
C GLN A 230 -1.24 -21.34 12.56
N GLY A 231 -1.59 -21.71 13.79
CA GLY A 231 -2.28 -20.87 14.76
C GLY A 231 -1.27 -20.25 15.74
N ARG A 232 -1.49 -18.99 16.12
CA ARG A 232 -0.73 -18.31 17.18
C ARG A 232 -1.69 -17.53 18.07
N LEU A 233 -1.49 -17.63 19.38
CA LEU A 233 -2.29 -16.98 20.40
C LEU A 233 -1.40 -16.11 21.27
N THR A 234 -1.70 -14.82 21.32
CA THR A 234 -1.05 -13.84 22.21
C THR A 234 -2.00 -13.42 23.33
N ALA A 235 -1.59 -12.50 24.20
CA ALA A 235 -2.44 -11.98 25.27
C ALA A 235 -3.78 -11.44 24.77
N ASP A 236 -3.81 -10.82 23.57
CA ASP A 236 -4.98 -10.11 23.04
C ASP A 236 -5.59 -10.73 21.77
N THR A 237 -4.86 -11.58 21.03
CA THR A 237 -5.27 -12.03 19.68
C THR A 237 -5.05 -13.51 19.43
N LEU A 238 -6.04 -14.16 18.81
CA LEU A 238 -5.86 -15.43 18.09
C LEU A 238 -5.69 -15.15 16.60
N THR A 239 -4.64 -15.69 15.99
CA THR A 239 -4.36 -15.58 14.56
C THR A 239 -4.21 -16.96 13.93
N TRP A 240 -4.60 -17.09 12.66
CA TRP A 240 -4.35 -18.30 11.87
C TRP A 240 -4.06 -17.97 10.40
N LYS A 241 -3.05 -18.66 9.84
CA LYS A 241 -2.57 -18.49 8.46
C LYS A 241 -2.17 -19.84 7.87
N SER A 242 -2.65 -20.16 6.67
CA SER A 242 -2.15 -21.32 5.90
C SER A 242 -0.80 -20.98 5.24
N PRO A 243 0.11 -21.95 4.99
CA PRO A 243 1.41 -21.66 4.37
C PRO A 243 1.34 -21.02 2.98
N VAL A 244 0.19 -21.11 2.31
CA VAL A 244 -0.08 -20.53 0.99
C VAL A 244 -0.77 -19.15 1.04
N ASP A 245 -1.18 -18.66 2.22
CA ASP A 245 -1.86 -17.38 2.34
C ASP A 245 -0.86 -16.22 2.46
N ALA A 246 -1.06 -15.14 1.70
CA ALA A 246 -0.25 -13.91 1.81
C ALA A 246 -0.54 -13.07 3.07
N ARG A 247 -1.60 -13.40 3.82
CA ARG A 247 -2.07 -12.75 5.06
C ARG A 247 -2.84 -13.79 5.90
N PRO A 248 -2.96 -13.64 7.23
CA PRO A 248 -3.88 -14.47 8.03
C PRO A 248 -5.31 -14.45 7.46
N ALA A 249 -5.93 -15.62 7.33
CA ALA A 249 -7.35 -15.72 6.94
C ALA A 249 -8.27 -15.47 8.14
N LEU A 250 -7.80 -15.78 9.35
CA LEU A 250 -8.49 -15.56 10.60
C LEU A 250 -7.63 -14.73 11.55
N VAL A 251 -8.24 -13.68 12.10
CA VAL A 251 -7.74 -12.87 13.22
C VAL A 251 -8.96 -12.56 14.08
N LEU A 252 -8.89 -12.87 15.37
CA LEU A 252 -9.93 -12.62 16.37
C LEU A 252 -9.28 -11.96 17.59
N SER A 253 -9.88 -10.90 18.15
CA SER A 253 -9.51 -10.50 19.50
C SER A 253 -9.99 -11.57 20.49
N ARG A 254 -9.21 -11.85 21.54
CA ARG A 254 -9.66 -12.69 22.66
C ARG A 254 -10.82 -12.04 23.43
N ALA A 255 -10.96 -10.72 23.38
CA ALA A 255 -12.10 -10.00 23.93
C ALA A 255 -13.40 -10.20 23.13
N ASP A 256 -13.32 -10.54 21.84
CA ASP A 256 -14.48 -10.88 21.01
C ASP A 256 -15.00 -12.30 21.27
N ILE A 257 -14.22 -13.18 21.92
CA ILE A 257 -14.59 -14.57 22.18
C ILE A 257 -15.49 -14.63 23.42
N THR A 258 -16.79 -14.77 23.18
CA THR A 258 -17.84 -14.84 24.21
C THR A 258 -18.13 -16.25 24.72
N GLY A 259 -17.79 -17.28 23.94
CA GLY A 259 -18.05 -18.67 24.27
C GLY A 259 -17.09 -19.64 23.59
N LEU A 260 -16.93 -20.82 24.20
CA LEU A 260 -16.12 -21.92 23.71
C LEU A 260 -16.89 -23.23 23.94
N ARG A 261 -17.18 -23.97 22.87
CA ARG A 261 -17.76 -25.32 22.93
C ARG A 261 -16.81 -26.31 22.27
N ARG A 262 -16.60 -27.46 22.91
CA ARG A 262 -15.98 -28.62 22.26
C ARG A 262 -17.08 -29.42 21.56
N LEU A 263 -16.90 -29.75 20.29
CA LEU A 263 -17.87 -30.52 19.51
C LEU A 263 -17.37 -31.95 19.31
N ASP A 264 -18.22 -32.93 19.60
CA ASP A 264 -17.97 -34.35 19.29
C ASP A 264 -18.23 -34.64 17.79
N GLU A 265 -17.58 -33.84 16.95
CA GLU A 265 -17.60 -33.93 15.49
C GLU A 265 -16.28 -34.52 15.00
N ARG A 266 -16.29 -35.13 13.81
CA ARG A 266 -15.06 -35.56 13.13
C ARG A 266 -14.44 -34.39 12.36
N GLY A 267 -13.40 -33.80 12.92
CA GLY A 267 -12.52 -32.83 12.26
C GLY A 267 -11.29 -33.50 11.61
N PRO A 268 -10.37 -32.71 11.03
CA PRO A 268 -9.12 -33.19 10.45
C PRO A 268 -8.19 -33.90 11.45
N ALA A 269 -8.18 -33.43 12.70
CA ALA A 269 -7.44 -34.02 13.81
C ALA A 269 -8.10 -35.29 14.40
N GLY A 270 -9.24 -35.73 13.85
CA GLY A 270 -10.03 -36.86 14.37
C GLY A 270 -11.36 -36.44 15.00
N THR A 271 -11.97 -37.38 15.74
CA THR A 271 -13.24 -37.15 16.45
C THR A 271 -13.00 -36.40 17.76
N GLY A 272 -13.84 -35.41 18.08
CA GLY A 272 -13.74 -34.63 19.34
C GLY A 272 -12.66 -33.53 19.34
N GLY A 273 -11.84 -33.45 18.28
CA GLY A 273 -10.80 -32.44 18.11
C GLY A 273 -11.29 -31.05 17.69
N VAL A 274 -12.62 -30.80 17.65
CA VAL A 274 -13.22 -29.58 17.12
C VAL A 274 -13.59 -28.60 18.24
N LEU A 275 -13.07 -27.37 18.13
CA LEU A 275 -13.41 -26.23 18.97
C LEU A 275 -14.30 -25.26 18.21
N ALA A 276 -15.48 -24.95 18.75
CA ALA A 276 -16.36 -23.89 18.27
C ALA A 276 -16.25 -22.67 19.19
N LEU A 277 -15.75 -21.56 18.63
CA LEU A 277 -15.65 -20.26 19.29
C LEU A 277 -16.87 -19.41 18.92
N GLU A 278 -17.58 -18.87 19.90
CA GLU A 278 -18.68 -17.93 19.70
C GLU A 278 -18.15 -16.51 19.80
N THR A 279 -18.21 -15.75 18.70
CA THR A 279 -17.61 -14.41 18.61
C THR A 279 -18.63 -13.30 18.35
N THR A 280 -18.45 -12.16 19.02
CA THR A 280 -19.23 -10.92 18.82
C THR A 280 -19.26 -10.48 17.35
N ALA A 281 -18.09 -10.49 16.71
CA ALA A 281 -17.86 -9.86 15.41
C ALA A 281 -18.06 -10.80 14.20
N ARG A 282 -18.03 -12.12 14.38
CA ARG A 282 -18.10 -13.09 13.26
C ARG A 282 -19.04 -14.29 13.47
N GLY A 283 -19.70 -14.41 14.63
CA GLY A 283 -20.52 -15.57 14.96
C GLY A 283 -19.66 -16.79 15.34
N GLU A 284 -20.10 -18.01 14.96
CA GLU A 284 -19.38 -19.26 15.27
C GLU A 284 -18.17 -19.46 14.34
N VAL A 285 -16.98 -19.58 14.93
CA VAL A 285 -15.73 -19.93 14.25
C VAL A 285 -15.29 -21.32 14.71
N ARG A 286 -15.19 -22.28 13.77
CA ARG A 286 -14.72 -23.64 14.08
C ARG A 286 -13.25 -23.81 13.74
N LEU A 287 -12.52 -24.38 14.70
CA LEU A 287 -11.12 -24.77 14.64
C LEU A 287 -10.99 -26.26 14.97
N ALA A 288 -9.89 -26.88 14.57
CA ALA A 288 -9.49 -28.19 15.09
C ALA A 288 -7.99 -28.17 15.40
N ALA A 289 -7.59 -28.98 16.38
CA ALA A 289 -6.22 -29.06 16.88
C ALA A 289 -5.86 -30.51 17.20
N ASP A 290 -4.57 -30.87 17.11
CA ASP A 290 -4.08 -32.18 17.58
C ASP A 290 -4.17 -32.30 19.12
N ASP A 291 -4.01 -31.17 19.83
CA ASP A 291 -4.33 -31.03 21.26
C ASP A 291 -5.46 -29.99 21.44
N PRO A 292 -6.74 -30.40 21.42
CA PRO A 292 -7.85 -29.49 21.63
C PRO A 292 -7.97 -29.01 23.08
N GLU A 293 -7.32 -29.66 24.05
CA GLU A 293 -7.43 -29.30 25.48
C GLU A 293 -6.53 -28.12 25.82
N ALA A 294 -5.28 -28.11 25.34
CA ALA A 294 -4.36 -27.00 25.52
C ALA A 294 -4.87 -25.70 24.86
N TRP A 295 -5.40 -25.78 23.63
CA TRP A 295 -6.01 -24.62 22.96
C TRP A 295 -7.31 -24.17 23.65
N ALA A 296 -8.18 -25.09 24.09
CA ALA A 296 -9.37 -24.75 24.87
C ALA A 296 -9.03 -24.03 26.18
N ALA A 297 -7.99 -24.47 26.89
CA ALA A 297 -7.58 -23.88 28.16
C ALA A 297 -7.18 -22.40 28.04
N TRP A 298 -6.59 -21.98 26.91
CA TRP A 298 -6.23 -20.58 26.67
C TRP A 298 -7.32 -19.74 25.98
N LEU A 299 -8.19 -20.37 25.20
CA LEU A 299 -9.31 -19.72 24.49
C LEU A 299 -10.60 -19.62 25.32
N THR A 300 -10.61 -20.16 26.54
CA THR A 300 -11.73 -20.00 27.47
C THR A 300 -11.90 -18.52 27.85
N PRO A 301 -13.10 -17.91 27.65
CA PRO A 301 -13.36 -16.51 27.97
C PRO A 301 -13.07 -16.17 29.44
N GLY A 302 -12.58 -14.95 29.70
CA GLY A 302 -12.37 -14.44 31.06
C GLY A 302 -11.19 -15.05 31.82
N ARG A 303 -10.41 -15.99 31.25
CA ARG A 303 -9.16 -16.46 31.86
C ARG A 303 -8.14 -15.31 31.89
N PRO A 304 -7.69 -14.84 33.08
CA PRO A 304 -6.65 -13.82 33.14
C PRO A 304 -5.34 -14.37 32.58
N VAL A 305 -4.65 -13.56 31.78
CA VAL A 305 -3.22 -13.76 31.51
C VAL A 305 -2.49 -13.39 32.79
N ALA A 306 -1.64 -14.28 33.29
CA ALA A 306 -0.80 -13.96 34.44
C ALA A 306 0.29 -13.00 33.96
N VAL A 307 0.17 -11.71 34.31
CA VAL A 307 1.22 -10.72 34.02
C VAL A 307 2.42 -11.05 34.90
N THR A 308 3.39 -11.74 34.31
CA THR A 308 4.73 -11.92 34.89
C THR A 308 5.45 -10.58 34.75
N GLY A 309 5.70 -9.91 35.88
CA GLY A 309 6.38 -8.61 35.95
C GLY A 309 7.86 -8.72 36.30
#